data_AF-A0A373VKE8-F1
#
_entry.id   AF-A0A373VKE8-F1
#
_cell.length_a   1.000
_cell.length_b   1.000
_cell.length_c   1.000
_cell.angle_alpha   90.00
_cell.angle_beta   90.00
_cell.angle_gamma   90.00
#
_symmetry.space_group_name_H-M   'P 1'
#
loop_
_entity.id
_entity.type
_entity.pdbx_description
1 polymer ?
#
loop_
_entity_poly.entity_id
_entity_poly.type
_entity_poly.pdbx_seq_one_letter_code
_entity_poly.pdbx_strand_id
1 'polypeptide(L)'
;MYQTCSVVCKVEDFKPTSNNFRTEFIGKDWTGRKQYRGISFKKTQFGNIEDINYYQLIKEFIEITGKVKLLKMVKDYCREHCAWLKTESDIENHAIDCLLSKAYEHWKDFPKQASEPDKWIFYFEDIKMLSRNL
;
A
#
# COMPACT_ATOMS: atom_id res chain seq x y z
N MET A 1 -6.26 -0.43 31.60
CA MET A 1 -6.80 0.56 30.64
C MET A 1 -5.89 0.52 29.42
N TYR A 2 -6.34 -0.08 28.33
CA TYR A 2 -5.58 -0.03 27.08
C TYR A 2 -5.70 1.40 26.53
N GLN A 3 -4.57 2.04 26.25
CA GLN A 3 -4.57 3.36 25.63
C GLN A 3 -5.02 3.18 24.19
N THR A 4 -6.23 3.66 23.87
CA THR A 4 -6.73 3.69 22.51
C THR A 4 -5.80 4.57 21.67
N CYS A 5 -5.07 3.95 20.75
CA CYS A 5 -4.27 4.67 19.78
C CYS A 5 -5.15 5.05 18.60
N SER A 6 -5.32 6.35 18.36
CA SER A 6 -5.95 6.85 17.15
C SER A 6 -4.87 7.29 16.15
N VAL A 7 -5.03 6.90 14.89
CA VAL A 7 -4.22 7.41 13.79
C VAL A 7 -5.14 8.23 12.89
N VAL A 8 -4.76 9.48 12.67
CA VAL A 8 -5.44 10.34 11.70
C VAL A 8 -4.61 10.32 10.43
N CYS A 9 -5.14 9.73 9.37
CA CYS A 9 -4.44 9.66 8.09
C CYS A 9 -5.37 9.74 6.88
N LYS A 10 -4.79 10.19 5.78
CA LYS A 10 -5.31 10.09 4.41
C LYS A 10 -4.89 8.73 3.83
N VAL A 11 -5.60 8.19 2.84
CA VAL A 11 -5.13 6.96 2.16
C VAL A 11 -3.82 7.24 1.44
N GLU A 12 -3.71 8.44 0.87
CA GLU A 12 -2.55 8.99 0.19
C GLU A 12 -1.29 9.07 1.08
N ASP A 13 -1.47 9.11 2.40
CA ASP A 13 -0.37 9.14 3.38
C ASP A 13 0.46 7.84 3.39
N PHE A 14 -0.08 6.75 2.83
CA PHE A 14 0.63 5.49 2.65
C PHE A 14 1.50 5.43 1.40
N LYS A 15 1.48 6.46 0.55
CA LYS A 15 2.37 6.55 -0.61
C LYS A 15 3.83 6.32 -0.18
N PRO A 16 4.56 5.41 -0.82
CA PRO A 16 5.90 5.09 -0.39
C PRO A 16 6.83 6.25 -0.72
N THR A 17 7.71 6.59 0.23
CA THR A 17 8.79 7.56 0.01
C THR A 17 9.92 6.96 -0.82
N SER A 18 10.11 5.65 -0.74
CA SER A 18 11.18 4.91 -1.41
C SER A 18 10.88 3.41 -1.40
N ASN A 19 11.37 2.72 -2.43
CA ASN A 19 11.48 1.27 -2.45
C ASN A 19 12.86 0.89 -1.90
N ASN A 20 12.91 -0.04 -0.96
CA ASN A 20 14.13 -0.39 -0.24
C ASN A 20 14.32 -1.90 -0.21
N PHE A 21 15.55 -2.31 0.05
CA PHE A 21 15.92 -3.72 0.18
C PHE A 21 16.77 -3.93 1.43
N ARG A 22 16.51 -5.03 2.15
CA ARG A 22 17.35 -5.49 3.25
C ARG A 22 17.55 -6.98 3.19
N THR A 23 18.57 -7.47 3.90
CA THR A 23 18.83 -8.89 4.08
C THR A 23 18.59 -9.31 5.52
N GLU A 24 17.97 -10.46 5.72
CA GLU A 24 17.79 -11.10 7.03
C GLU A 24 18.53 -12.44 7.02
N PHE A 25 19.36 -12.69 8.03
CA PHE A 25 20.03 -13.98 8.18
C PHE A 25 19.01 -15.06 8.55
N ILE A 26 18.99 -16.17 7.80
CA ILE A 26 18.01 -17.25 8.00
C ILE A 26 18.62 -18.55 8.49
N GLY A 27 19.95 -18.68 8.47
CA GLY A 27 20.62 -19.88 8.96
C GLY A 27 21.85 -20.25 8.14
N LYS A 28 22.29 -21.50 8.29
CA LYS A 28 23.37 -22.09 7.50
C LYS A 28 22.85 -23.28 6.72
N ASP A 29 23.40 -23.51 5.54
CA ASP A 29 23.15 -24.76 4.81
C ASP A 29 23.92 -25.95 5.43
N TRP A 30 23.72 -27.14 4.87
CA TRP A 30 24.39 -28.37 5.31
C TRP A 30 25.92 -28.33 5.15
N THR A 31 26.46 -27.39 4.36
CA THR A 31 27.90 -27.14 4.21
C THR A 31 28.43 -26.08 5.17
N GLY A 32 27.57 -25.49 6.00
CA GLY A 32 27.91 -24.44 6.96
C GLY A 32 27.94 -23.02 6.37
N ARG A 33 27.53 -22.82 5.11
CA ARG A 33 27.48 -21.49 4.46
C ARG A 33 26.29 -20.70 4.96
N LYS A 34 26.50 -19.41 5.26
CA LYS A 34 25.44 -18.51 5.70
C LYS A 34 24.43 -18.27 4.58
N GLN A 35 23.15 -18.39 4.90
CA GLN A 35 22.04 -18.08 4.02
C GLN A 35 21.32 -16.81 4.50
N TYR A 36 20.89 -16.01 3.53
CA TYR A 36 20.19 -14.75 3.77
C TYR A 36 18.92 -14.71 2.93
N ARG A 37 17.84 -14.17 3.50
CA ARG A 37 16.61 -13.84 2.79
C ARG A 37 16.68 -12.37 2.37
N GLY A 38 16.50 -12.12 1.08
CA GLY A 38 16.28 -10.78 0.55
C GLY A 38 14.84 -10.33 0.81
N ILE A 39 14.66 -9.12 1.33
CA ILE A 39 13.35 -8.55 1.64
C ILE A 39 13.26 -7.17 1.01
N SER A 40 12.35 -7.04 0.05
CA SER A 40 11.96 -5.76 -0.51
C SER A 40 10.82 -5.15 0.31
N PHE A 41 10.90 -3.85 0.57
CA PHE A 41 9.92 -3.13 1.37
C PHE A 41 9.75 -1.68 0.94
N LYS A 42 8.56 -1.16 1.16
CA LYS A 42 8.18 0.24 0.97
C LYS A 42 8.27 1.00 2.28
N LYS A 43 8.98 2.13 2.27
CA LYS A 43 9.07 3.02 3.42
C LYS A 43 7.93 4.03 3.38
N THR A 44 7.03 3.97 4.35
CA THR A 44 5.93 4.93 4.54
C THR A 44 6.15 5.75 5.80
N GLN A 45 5.35 6.80 6.01
CA GLN A 45 5.41 7.56 7.27
C GLN A 45 4.93 6.77 8.49
N PHE A 46 4.21 5.67 8.29
CA PHE A 46 3.71 4.77 9.33
C PHE A 46 4.64 3.59 9.60
N GLY A 47 5.77 3.51 8.88
CA GLY A 47 6.75 2.44 9.00
C GLY A 47 7.01 1.70 7.69
N ASN A 48 7.81 0.64 7.79
CA ASN A 48 8.22 -0.17 6.66
C ASN A 48 7.19 -1.28 6.43
N ILE A 49 6.71 -1.40 5.19
CA ILE A 49 5.76 -2.42 4.78
C ILE A 49 6.46 -3.30 3.73
N GLU A 50 6.57 -4.61 3.99
CA GLU A 50 7.13 -5.54 3.01
C GLU A 50 6.29 -5.54 1.73
N ASP A 51 6.96 -5.59 0.56
CA ASP A 51 6.30 -5.44 -0.74
C ASP A 51 5.21 -6.50 -0.97
N ILE A 52 5.42 -7.71 -0.44
CA ILE A 52 4.46 -8.82 -0.51
C ILE A 52 3.12 -8.49 0.16
N ASN A 53 3.12 -7.60 1.15
CA ASN A 53 1.93 -7.22 1.90
C ASN A 53 1.37 -5.85 1.49
N TYR A 54 2.16 -5.04 0.78
CA TYR A 54 1.84 -3.62 0.58
C TYR A 54 0.51 -3.41 -0.14
N TYR A 55 0.35 -3.90 -1.36
CA TYR A 55 -0.87 -3.63 -2.14
C TYR A 55 -2.12 -4.22 -1.51
N GLN A 56 -2.01 -5.36 -0.83
CA GLN A 56 -3.13 -5.96 -0.11
C GLN A 56 -3.60 -5.06 1.03
N LEU A 57 -2.66 -4.55 1.84
CA LEU A 57 -2.96 -3.63 2.92
C LEU A 57 -3.58 -2.33 2.40
N ILE A 58 -3.05 -1.75 1.32
CA ILE A 58 -3.63 -0.52 0.74
C ILE A 58 -5.06 -0.75 0.24
N LYS A 59 -5.37 -1.91 -0.34
CA LYS A 59 -6.74 -2.24 -0.77
C LYS A 59 -7.72 -2.25 0.40
N GLU A 60 -7.33 -2.83 1.53
CA GLU A 60 -8.14 -2.83 2.74
C GLU A 60 -8.38 -1.40 3.23
N PHE A 61 -7.37 -0.52 3.21
CA PHE A 61 -7.55 0.90 3.53
C PHE A 61 -8.47 1.63 2.55
N ILE A 62 -8.34 1.37 1.24
CA ILE A 62 -9.24 1.94 0.22
C ILE A 62 -10.69 1.51 0.47
N GLU A 63 -10.92 0.27 0.90
CA GLU A 63 -12.24 -0.25 1.25
C GLU A 63 -12.81 0.44 2.48
N ILE A 64 -12.05 0.50 3.58
CA ILE A 64 -12.48 1.14 4.83
C ILE A 64 -12.79 2.62 4.62
N THR A 65 -12.04 3.29 3.75
CA THR A 65 -12.24 4.71 3.40
C THR A 65 -13.29 4.94 2.31
N GLY A 66 -13.99 3.90 1.85
CA GLY A 66 -15.05 4.02 0.85
C GLY A 66 -14.57 4.44 -0.55
N LYS A 67 -13.26 4.39 -0.83
CA LYS A 67 -12.66 4.78 -2.11
C LYS A 67 -12.69 3.69 -3.18
N VAL A 68 -13.40 2.58 -2.94
CA VAL A 68 -13.48 1.43 -3.88
C VAL A 68 -13.99 1.83 -5.27
N LYS A 69 -15.00 2.71 -5.34
CA LYS A 69 -15.54 3.20 -6.62
C LYS A 69 -14.51 4.01 -7.39
N LEU A 70 -13.76 4.88 -6.70
CA LEU A 70 -12.67 5.65 -7.29
C LEU A 70 -11.57 4.73 -7.80
N LEU A 71 -11.13 3.76 -6.99
CA LEU A 71 -10.14 2.76 -7.43
C LEU A 71 -10.60 2.04 -8.69
N LYS A 72 -11.87 1.62 -8.76
CA LYS A 72 -12.43 0.98 -9.96
C LYS A 72 -12.34 1.89 -11.19
N MET A 73 -12.71 3.17 -11.07
CA MET A 73 -12.60 4.13 -12.17
C MET A 73 -11.16 4.32 -12.63
N VAL A 74 -10.22 4.47 -11.69
CA VAL A 74 -8.78 4.59 -12.01
C VAL A 74 -8.29 3.32 -12.71
N LYS A 75 -8.72 2.15 -12.24
CA LYS A 75 -8.38 0.84 -12.81
C LYS A 75 -8.90 0.69 -14.24
N ASP A 76 -10.16 1.03 -14.48
CA ASP A 76 -10.79 0.99 -15.80
C ASP A 76 -10.04 1.92 -16.78
N TYR A 77 -9.70 3.13 -16.34
CA TYR A 77 -8.87 4.06 -17.13
C TYR A 77 -7.48 3.47 -17.44
N CYS A 78 -6.80 2.87 -16.46
CA CYS A 78 -5.51 2.22 -16.69
C CYS A 78 -5.62 1.06 -17.69
N ARG A 79 -6.71 0.27 -17.69
CA ARG A 79 -6.90 -0.79 -18.69
C ARG A 79 -6.97 -0.25 -20.12
N GLU A 80 -7.62 0.89 -20.30
CA GLU A 80 -7.81 1.50 -21.62
C GLU A 80 -6.56 2.26 -22.11
N HIS A 81 -5.81 2.88 -21.19
CA HIS A 81 -4.75 3.84 -21.54
C HIS A 81 -3.32 3.37 -21.27
N CYS A 82 -3.11 2.28 -20.52
CA CYS A 82 -1.79 1.81 -20.12
C CYS A 82 -1.45 0.45 -20.76
N ALA A 83 -1.16 0.43 -22.06
CA ALA A 83 -0.89 -0.79 -22.84
C ALA A 83 0.32 -1.63 -22.39
N TRP A 84 1.17 -1.08 -21.51
CA TRP A 84 2.32 -1.79 -20.93
C TRP A 84 1.95 -2.71 -19.78
N LEU A 85 0.78 -2.56 -19.16
CA LEU A 85 0.31 -3.43 -18.08
C LEU A 85 -0.25 -4.73 -18.67
N LYS A 86 0.29 -5.87 -18.22
CA LYS A 86 0.01 -7.18 -18.86
C LYS A 86 -0.95 -8.05 -18.08
N THR A 87 -1.00 -7.89 -16.76
CA THR A 87 -1.87 -8.67 -15.90
C THR A 87 -2.84 -7.79 -15.14
N GLU A 88 -3.97 -8.36 -14.71
CA GLU A 88 -4.95 -7.67 -13.86
C GLU A 88 -4.33 -7.21 -12.52
N SER A 89 -3.34 -7.95 -12.02
CA SER A 89 -2.55 -7.57 -10.83
C SER A 89 -1.70 -6.32 -11.10
N ASP A 90 -1.01 -6.26 -12.25
CA ASP A 90 -0.22 -5.08 -12.62
C ASP A 90 -1.12 -3.84 -12.77
N ILE A 91 -2.30 -4.02 -13.36
CA ILE A 91 -3.31 -2.96 -13.50
C ILE A 91 -3.79 -2.49 -12.14
N GLU A 92 -4.17 -3.39 -11.25
CA GLU A 92 -4.64 -3.05 -9.92
C GLU A 92 -3.56 -2.33 -9.10
N ASN A 93 -2.33 -2.85 -9.09
CA ASN A 93 -1.21 -2.25 -8.37
C ASN A 93 -0.88 -0.85 -8.90
N HIS A 94 -0.87 -0.69 -10.23
CA HIS A 94 -0.64 0.62 -10.84
C HIS A 94 -1.79 1.60 -10.55
N ALA A 95 -3.04 1.14 -10.60
CA ALA A 95 -4.20 1.96 -10.26
C ALA A 95 -4.15 2.43 -8.79
N ILE A 96 -3.70 1.57 -7.87
CA ILE A 96 -3.44 1.94 -6.48
C ILE A 96 -2.39 3.05 -6.41
N ASP A 97 -1.25 2.91 -7.11
CA ASP A 97 -0.21 3.93 -7.12
C ASP A 97 -0.72 5.27 -7.70
N CYS A 98 -1.52 5.23 -8.76
CA CYS A 98 -2.19 6.41 -9.34
C CYS A 98 -3.16 7.06 -8.36
N LEU A 99 -3.94 6.27 -7.60
CA LEU A 99 -4.86 6.76 -6.60
C LEU A 99 -4.10 7.45 -5.45
N LEU A 100 -3.07 6.79 -4.90
CA LEU A 100 -2.26 7.32 -3.80
C LEU A 100 -1.52 8.61 -4.18
N SER A 101 -1.09 8.71 -5.44
CA SER A 101 -0.40 9.89 -5.97
C SER A 101 -1.35 10.97 -6.51
N LYS A 102 -2.66 10.70 -6.55
CA LYS A 102 -3.68 11.55 -7.19
C LYS A 102 -3.38 11.86 -8.66
N ALA A 103 -2.64 10.98 -9.34
CA ALA A 103 -2.28 11.17 -10.75
C ALA A 103 -3.52 11.32 -11.65
N TYR A 104 -4.62 10.66 -11.28
CA TYR A 104 -5.89 10.73 -12.00
C TYR A 104 -6.51 12.13 -12.05
N GLU A 105 -6.17 13.03 -11.13
CA GLU A 105 -6.66 14.42 -11.13
C GLU A 105 -6.13 15.23 -12.33
N HIS A 106 -5.08 14.73 -12.99
CA HIS A 106 -4.43 15.38 -14.12
C HIS A 106 -4.75 14.72 -15.47
N TRP A 107 -5.59 13.68 -15.49
CA TRP A 107 -5.97 13.00 -16.71
C TRP A 107 -7.08 13.76 -17.45
N LYS A 108 -6.91 13.91 -18.77
CA LYS A 108 -7.74 14.80 -19.62
C LYS A 108 -9.24 14.51 -19.55
N ASP A 109 -9.60 13.23 -19.55
CA ASP A 109 -10.98 12.76 -19.66
C ASP A 109 -11.47 12.07 -18.37
N PHE A 110 -10.74 12.21 -17.26
CA PHE A 110 -11.12 11.59 -16.01
C PHE A 110 -12.17 12.45 -15.28
N PRO A 111 -13.28 11.86 -14.80
CA PRO A 111 -14.35 12.62 -14.16
C PRO A 111 -13.84 13.39 -12.94
N LYS A 112 -14.27 14.66 -12.82
CA LYS A 112 -14.03 15.46 -11.62
C LYS A 112 -14.61 14.73 -10.42
N GLN A 113 -13.77 14.52 -9.42
CA GLN A 113 -14.19 13.93 -8.15
C GLN A 113 -14.82 15.01 -7.27
N ALA A 114 -15.81 14.62 -6.47
CA ALA A 114 -16.35 15.49 -5.42
C ALA A 114 -15.27 15.78 -4.38
N SER A 115 -15.41 16.90 -3.66
CA SER A 115 -14.56 17.18 -2.50
C SER A 115 -14.81 16.11 -1.43
N GLU A 116 -13.81 15.27 -1.18
CA GLU A 116 -13.86 14.25 -0.14
C GLU A 116 -13.57 14.86 1.25
N PRO A 117 -14.05 14.22 2.34
CA PRO A 117 -13.59 14.58 3.67
C PRO A 117 -12.08 14.38 3.79
N ASP A 118 -11.41 15.39 4.33
CA ASP A 118 -9.95 15.48 4.30
C ASP A 118 -9.24 14.39 5.11
N LYS A 119 -9.83 13.78 6.14
CA LYS A 119 -9.09 12.86 7.01
C LYS A 119 -9.98 11.75 7.53
N TRP A 120 -9.42 10.55 7.59
CA TRP A 120 -10.01 9.42 8.30
C TRP A 120 -9.36 9.31 9.68
N ILE A 121 -10.19 9.10 10.70
CA ILE A 121 -9.72 8.80 12.05
C ILE A 121 -9.92 7.31 12.26
N PHE A 122 -8.83 6.56 12.28
CA PHE A 122 -8.84 5.14 12.58
C PHE A 122 -8.60 4.95 14.07
N TYR A 123 -9.53 4.25 14.74
CA TYR A 123 -9.39 3.82 16.12
C TYR A 123 -8.91 2.38 16.12
N PHE A 124 -7.74 2.13 16.70
CA PHE A 124 -7.23 0.78 16.88
C PHE A 124 -7.48 0.36 18.33
N GLU A 125 -8.23 -0.71 18.52
CA GLU A 125 -8.46 -1.29 19.84
C GLU A 125 -7.17 -1.91 20.42
N ASP A 126 -6.28 -2.38 19.55
CA ASP A 126 -5.00 -2.96 19.94
C ASP A 126 -3.98 -2.81 18.80
N ILE A 127 -2.81 -2.21 19.07
CA ILE A 127 -1.67 -2.30 18.15
C ILE A 127 -0.98 -3.62 18.47
N LYS A 128 -1.46 -4.71 17.88
CA LYS A 128 -0.61 -5.90 17.73
C LYS A 128 0.49 -5.53 16.75
N MET A 129 1.52 -4.82 17.22
CA MET A 129 2.82 -4.89 16.58
C MET A 129 3.08 -6.38 16.42
N LEU A 130 3.24 -6.83 15.17
CA LEU A 130 3.49 -8.22 14.82
C LEU A 130 4.53 -8.77 15.80
N SER A 131 4.06 -9.42 16.86
CA SER A 131 4.87 -10.27 17.69
C SER A 131 5.15 -11.44 16.77
N ARG A 132 6.19 -11.29 15.94
CA ARG A 132 6.91 -12.43 15.42
C ARG A 132 7.30 -13.19 16.68
N ASN A 133 6.57 -14.26 16.96
CA ASN A 133 7.01 -15.25 17.93
C ASN A 133 8.41 -15.64 17.47
N LEU A 134 9.42 -15.16 18.21
CA LEU A 134 10.79 -15.67 18.15
C LEU A 134 10.79 -17.08 18.72
#